data_AF-A0A349R3A4-F1
#
_entry.id   AF-A0A349R3A4-F1
#
_cell.length_a   1.000
_cell.length_b   1.000
_cell.length_c   1.000
_cell.angle_alpha   90.00
_cell.angle_beta   90.00
_cell.angle_gamma   90.00
#
_symmetry.space_group_name_H-M   'P 1'
#
loop_
_entity.id
_entity.type
_entity.pdbx_description
1 polymer ?
#
loop_
_entity_poly.entity_id
_entity_poly.type
_entity_poly.pdbx_seq_one_letter_code
_entity_poly.pdbx_strand_id
1 'polypeptide(L)'
;MAWQSKYEALPTRLYAVDTYDVTIPKGAKEAVLNVKIYPPRFTATDFTKSYALGIQIQTATGGKISGNYAEGIYAVSIKNKYDGVYEITGTYQDYVNAAFKGIYPQTANLVTLTGNTTEINYTTFNNGSSPHSYYFNAGGSNSYFGNWSPIFTFDNATNKVTAVTNYYGQGSNSSGRYGEIDNTANNYYDPATKTIHVTYYLVQPSGRRGKFTEIYTFKKTR
;
A
#
# COMPACT_ATOMS: atom_id res chain seq x y z
N MET A 1 -0.07 13.02 -23.21
CA MET A 1 -1.33 12.59 -22.56
C MET A 1 -1.35 13.21 -21.18
N ALA A 2 -2.35 14.03 -20.88
CA ALA A 2 -2.42 14.83 -19.67
C ALA A 2 -2.91 13.98 -18.49
N TRP A 3 -2.10 13.82 -17.45
CA TRP A 3 -2.55 13.27 -16.17
C TRP A 3 -3.26 14.38 -15.40
N GLN A 4 -4.53 14.61 -15.72
CA GLN A 4 -5.39 15.38 -14.83
C GLN A 4 -5.97 14.39 -13.82
N SER A 5 -5.28 14.17 -12.70
CA SER A 5 -5.88 13.52 -11.53
C SER A 5 -6.96 14.45 -11.00
N LYS A 6 -8.17 14.34 -11.54
CA LYS A 6 -9.33 15.10 -11.08
C LYS A 6 -9.67 14.59 -9.69
N TYR A 7 -9.35 15.39 -8.67
CA TYR A 7 -9.81 15.10 -7.32
C TYR A 7 -11.34 15.10 -7.30
N GLU A 8 -11.91 14.09 -6.67
CA GLU A 8 -13.33 14.05 -6.31
C GLU A 8 -13.51 14.69 -4.92
N ALA A 9 -14.65 15.33 -4.68
CA ALA A 9 -14.95 15.84 -3.34
C ALA A 9 -15.02 14.67 -2.35
N LEU A 10 -14.35 14.79 -1.21
CA LEU A 10 -14.39 13.76 -0.16
C LEU A 10 -15.86 13.56 0.27
N PRO A 11 -16.42 12.34 0.16
CA PRO A 11 -17.80 12.08 0.56
C PRO A 11 -18.06 12.38 2.04
N THR A 12 -19.18 13.04 2.35
CA THR A 12 -19.58 13.41 3.72
C THR A 12 -19.73 12.21 4.67
N ARG A 13 -19.96 11.00 4.15
CA ARG A 13 -19.95 9.78 4.99
C ARG A 13 -18.58 9.44 5.58
N LEU A 14 -17.49 9.97 5.00
CA LEU A 14 -16.10 9.67 5.34
C LEU A 14 -15.46 10.70 6.29
N TYR A 15 -16.14 11.82 6.56
CA TYR A 15 -15.64 12.82 7.48
C TYR A 15 -16.75 13.47 8.30
N ALA A 16 -16.39 14.17 9.36
CA ALA A 16 -17.28 15.05 10.10
C ALA A 16 -16.52 16.29 10.57
N VAL A 17 -17.28 17.37 10.73
CA VAL A 17 -16.82 18.63 11.31
C VAL A 17 -17.77 18.92 12.47
N ASP A 18 -17.24 18.98 13.69
CA ASP A 18 -18.05 19.15 14.90
C ASP A 18 -18.67 20.56 14.97
N THR A 19 -17.91 21.56 14.52
CA THR A 19 -18.34 22.96 14.41
C THR A 19 -17.66 23.61 13.23
N TYR A 20 -18.40 24.41 12.46
CA TYR A 20 -17.86 25.27 11.41
C TYR A 20 -17.47 26.66 11.94
N ASP A 21 -17.84 26.96 13.19
CA ASP A 21 -17.43 28.18 13.87
C ASP A 21 -16.08 27.97 14.53
N VAL A 22 -15.10 28.79 14.13
CA VAL A 22 -13.73 28.78 14.65
C VAL A 22 -13.45 30.12 15.33
N THR A 23 -13.11 30.09 16.61
CA THR A 23 -12.76 31.28 17.39
C THR A 23 -11.25 31.46 17.45
N ILE A 24 -10.75 32.62 17.02
CA ILE A 24 -9.36 33.04 17.24
C ILE A 24 -9.34 33.86 18.54
N PRO A 25 -8.73 33.36 19.64
CA PRO A 25 -8.70 34.09 20.90
C PRO A 25 -7.99 35.44 20.78
N LYS A 26 -8.38 36.41 21.61
CA LYS A 26 -7.72 37.72 21.65
C LYS A 26 -6.22 37.55 21.90
N GLY A 27 -5.40 38.15 21.03
CA GLY A 27 -3.94 38.05 21.09
C GLY A 27 -3.35 36.85 20.32
N ALA A 28 -4.16 35.89 19.88
CA ALA A 28 -3.75 34.82 18.99
C ALA A 28 -3.82 35.24 17.52
N LYS A 29 -3.08 34.53 16.65
CA LYS A 29 -3.08 34.74 15.20
C LYS A 29 -3.63 33.56 14.41
N GLU A 30 -3.88 32.44 15.09
CA GLU A 30 -4.27 31.17 14.48
C GLU A 30 -5.37 30.51 15.33
N ALA A 31 -6.17 29.68 14.67
CA ALA A 31 -7.10 28.76 15.29
C ALA A 31 -7.23 27.51 14.41
N VAL A 32 -7.76 26.43 14.97
CA VAL A 32 -7.81 25.12 14.31
C VAL A 32 -9.25 24.72 14.04
N LEU A 33 -9.54 24.40 12.77
CA LEU A 33 -10.74 23.66 12.39
C LEU A 33 -10.44 22.16 12.46
N ASN A 34 -11.06 21.45 13.39
CA ASN A 34 -10.89 20.01 13.52
C ASN A 34 -11.81 19.27 12.55
N VAL A 35 -11.22 18.48 11.65
CA VAL A 35 -11.95 17.58 10.75
C VAL A 35 -11.66 16.13 11.15
N LYS A 36 -12.70 15.39 11.51
CA LYS A 36 -12.61 13.95 11.82
C LYS A 36 -12.71 13.16 10.52
N ILE A 37 -11.79 12.25 10.28
CA ILE A 37 -11.86 11.27 9.19
C ILE A 37 -12.31 9.92 9.76
N TYR A 38 -13.07 9.15 8.98
CA TYR A 38 -13.57 7.82 9.37
C TYR A 38 -12.93 6.70 8.54
N PRO A 39 -11.67 6.29 8.81
CA PRO A 39 -11.01 5.18 8.11
C PRO A 39 -11.83 3.89 8.00
N PRO A 40 -12.58 3.44 9.04
CA PRO A 40 -13.38 2.22 8.94
C PRO A 40 -14.54 2.28 7.93
N ARG A 41 -14.91 3.47 7.43
CA ARG A 41 -16.00 3.64 6.47
C ARG A 41 -15.55 3.61 5.01
N PHE A 42 -14.25 3.55 4.74
CA PHE A 42 -13.74 3.41 3.37
C PHE A 42 -14.05 2.02 2.84
N THR A 43 -14.54 1.98 1.61
CA THR A 43 -14.93 0.80 0.84
C THR A 43 -13.90 0.55 -0.26
N ALA A 44 -13.91 -0.63 -0.88
CA ALA A 44 -12.98 -0.97 -1.96
C ALA A 44 -13.02 0.05 -3.13
N THR A 45 -14.19 0.62 -3.44
CA THR A 45 -14.32 1.64 -4.49
C THR A 45 -13.65 2.96 -4.11
N ASP A 46 -13.61 3.33 -2.83
CA ASP A 46 -12.98 4.58 -2.40
C ASP A 46 -11.47 4.57 -2.61
N PHE A 47 -10.82 3.39 -2.50
CA PHE A 47 -9.39 3.24 -2.76
C PHE A 47 -9.00 3.38 -4.24
N THR A 48 -9.99 3.44 -5.14
CA THR A 48 -9.77 3.71 -6.58
C THR A 48 -9.82 5.20 -6.93
N LYS A 49 -10.10 6.06 -5.94
CA LYS A 49 -10.37 7.48 -6.14
C LYS A 49 -9.31 8.35 -5.46
N SER A 50 -9.07 9.51 -6.05
CA SER A 50 -8.31 10.59 -5.40
C SER A 50 -9.30 11.60 -4.84
N TYR A 51 -9.35 11.75 -3.51
CA TYR A 51 -10.25 12.70 -2.87
C TYR A 51 -9.55 13.98 -2.44
N ALA A 52 -10.30 15.08 -2.45
CA ALA A 52 -9.91 16.30 -1.78
C ALA A 52 -11.06 16.87 -0.94
N LEU A 53 -10.73 17.49 0.18
CA LEU A 53 -11.65 18.27 0.99
C LEU A 53 -11.46 19.75 0.69
N GLY A 54 -12.50 20.37 0.12
CA GLY A 54 -12.56 21.82 -0.06
C GLY A 54 -13.08 22.51 1.21
N ILE A 55 -12.42 23.60 1.61
CA ILE A 55 -12.80 24.43 2.75
C ILE A 55 -12.85 25.88 2.28
N GLN A 56 -13.89 26.62 2.69
CA GLN A 56 -14.05 28.03 2.38
C GLN A 56 -14.50 28.80 3.63
N ILE A 57 -13.88 29.95 3.89
CA ILE A 57 -14.33 30.89 4.93
C ILE A 57 -15.51 31.69 4.38
N GLN A 58 -16.70 31.44 4.92
CA GLN A 58 -17.93 32.11 4.47
C GLN A 58 -18.14 33.48 5.13
N THR A 59 -17.85 33.59 6.43
CA THR A 59 -18.12 34.78 7.23
C THR A 59 -17.03 35.03 8.26
N ALA A 60 -16.79 36.31 8.60
CA ALA A 60 -15.89 36.72 9.68
C ALA A 60 -16.49 37.91 10.44
N THR A 61 -16.38 37.92 11.76
CA THR A 61 -16.95 38.97 12.63
C THR A 61 -15.94 40.01 13.10
N GLY A 62 -14.65 39.65 13.19
CA GLY A 62 -13.58 40.52 13.70
C GLY A 62 -12.65 41.10 12.64
N GLY A 63 -12.93 40.90 11.34
CA GLY A 63 -12.02 41.30 10.27
C GLY A 63 -12.59 41.06 8.87
N LYS A 64 -11.78 41.32 7.85
CA LYS A 64 -12.12 41.06 6.45
C LYS A 64 -11.61 39.69 6.02
N ILE A 65 -12.42 38.96 5.26
CA ILE A 65 -12.00 37.72 4.60
C ILE A 65 -11.06 38.08 3.45
N SER A 66 -9.95 37.34 3.33
CA SER A 66 -9.00 37.53 2.24
C SER A 66 -9.57 37.05 0.90
N GLY A 67 -9.58 37.89 -0.12
CA GLY A 67 -10.08 37.51 -1.46
C GLY A 67 -9.29 36.38 -2.14
N ASN A 68 -8.03 36.15 -1.74
CA ASN A 68 -7.16 35.14 -2.37
C ASN A 68 -6.85 33.93 -1.47
N TYR A 69 -7.16 34.00 -0.17
CA TYR A 69 -6.76 32.98 0.81
C TYR A 69 -7.94 32.48 1.66
N ALA A 70 -9.17 32.73 1.23
CA ALA A 70 -10.37 32.22 1.90
C ALA A 70 -10.64 30.74 1.62
N GLU A 71 -9.99 30.17 0.61
CA GLU A 71 -10.24 28.82 0.10
C GLU A 71 -9.02 27.93 0.27
N GLY A 72 -9.26 26.68 0.63
CA GLY A 72 -8.24 25.64 0.73
C GLY A 72 -8.75 24.32 0.16
N ILE A 73 -7.89 23.64 -0.60
CA ILE A 73 -8.17 22.29 -1.13
C ILE A 73 -7.13 21.35 -0.54
N TYR A 74 -7.58 20.39 0.25
CA TYR A 74 -6.72 19.44 0.95
C TYR A 74 -6.87 18.06 0.34
N ALA A 75 -5.83 17.58 -0.34
CA ALA A 75 -5.79 16.22 -0.88
C ALA A 75 -5.80 15.19 0.27
N VAL A 76 -6.61 14.14 0.13
CA VAL A 76 -6.75 13.08 1.13
C VAL A 76 -6.23 11.78 0.55
N SER A 77 -5.08 11.33 1.06
CA SER A 77 -4.46 10.06 0.70
C SER A 77 -4.89 8.98 1.69
N ILE A 78 -5.44 7.88 1.18
CA ILE A 78 -5.91 6.75 1.99
C ILE A 78 -4.85 5.67 1.95
N LYS A 79 -4.35 5.27 3.12
CA LYS A 79 -3.36 4.20 3.26
C LYS A 79 -3.85 3.19 4.29
N ASN A 80 -3.69 1.90 4.02
CA ASN A 80 -3.90 0.89 5.04
C ASN A 80 -2.70 0.82 5.99
N LYS A 81 -2.85 0.13 7.13
CA LYS A 81 -1.81 0.07 8.18
C LYS A 81 -0.53 -0.68 7.77
N TYR A 82 -0.53 -1.32 6.61
CA TYR A 82 0.59 -2.10 6.07
C TYR A 82 1.42 -1.31 5.04
N ASP A 83 0.94 -0.15 4.57
CA ASP A 83 1.64 0.72 3.62
C ASP A 83 2.97 1.22 4.18
N GLY A 84 4.04 1.15 3.40
CA GLY A 84 5.34 1.66 3.82
C GLY A 84 6.50 1.12 3.03
N VAL A 85 7.70 1.51 3.46
CA VAL A 85 8.97 1.01 2.95
C VAL A 85 9.44 -0.13 3.86
N TYR A 86 9.75 -1.28 3.27
CA TYR A 86 10.16 -2.49 3.96
C TYR A 86 11.51 -3.00 3.47
N GLU A 87 12.25 -3.61 4.39
CA GLU A 87 13.35 -4.51 4.07
C GLU A 87 12.87 -5.95 4.19
N ILE A 88 13.19 -6.76 3.20
CA ILE A 88 12.74 -8.14 3.08
C ILE A 88 13.94 -9.04 3.33
N THR A 89 13.81 -9.96 4.27
CA THR A 89 14.76 -11.05 4.51
C THR A 89 14.03 -12.37 4.39
N GLY A 90 14.76 -13.47 4.18
CA GLY A 90 14.14 -14.78 4.10
C GLY A 90 14.86 -15.74 3.18
N THR A 91 14.10 -16.67 2.63
CA THR A 91 14.59 -17.69 1.72
C THR A 91 13.67 -17.84 0.51
N TYR A 92 14.29 -18.12 -0.63
CA TYR A 92 13.61 -18.53 -1.85
C TYR A 92 14.13 -19.89 -2.30
N GLN A 93 13.20 -20.80 -2.59
CA GLN A 93 13.47 -22.12 -3.15
C GLN A 93 12.79 -22.23 -4.51
N ASP A 94 13.57 -22.50 -5.56
CA ASP A 94 13.04 -22.89 -6.85
C ASP A 94 12.88 -24.42 -6.91
N TYR A 95 11.71 -24.92 -7.31
CA TYR A 95 11.42 -26.35 -7.38
C TYR A 95 11.86 -27.02 -8.68
N VAL A 96 12.28 -26.25 -9.68
CA VAL A 96 12.70 -26.76 -10.98
C VAL A 96 14.22 -26.64 -11.16
N ASN A 97 14.82 -25.58 -10.63
CA ASN A 97 16.26 -25.36 -10.72
C ASN A 97 16.87 -24.96 -9.38
N ALA A 98 17.50 -25.93 -8.69
CA ALA A 98 18.10 -25.71 -7.38
C ALA A 98 19.24 -24.68 -7.36
N ALA A 99 19.83 -24.34 -8.52
CA ALA A 99 20.83 -23.28 -8.63
C ALA A 99 20.24 -21.87 -8.49
N PHE A 100 18.92 -21.71 -8.65
CA PHE A 100 18.25 -20.42 -8.51
C PHE A 100 18.06 -20.09 -7.03
N LYS A 101 18.63 -18.96 -6.58
CA LYS A 101 18.63 -18.53 -5.17
C LYS A 101 18.07 -17.12 -5.02
N GLY A 102 17.35 -16.88 -3.93
CA GLY A 102 16.88 -15.54 -3.59
C GLY A 102 18.05 -14.61 -3.29
N ILE A 103 17.91 -13.35 -3.67
CA ILE A 103 18.84 -12.29 -3.29
C ILE A 103 18.21 -11.59 -2.09
N TYR A 104 18.88 -11.59 -0.94
CA TYR A 104 18.44 -10.93 0.28
C TYR A 104 19.61 -10.18 0.95
N PRO A 105 19.35 -9.07 1.67
CA PRO A 105 18.05 -8.43 1.82
C PRO A 105 17.55 -7.80 0.51
N GLN A 106 16.23 -7.74 0.35
CA GLN A 106 15.59 -6.86 -0.63
C GLN A 106 14.94 -5.67 0.07
N THR A 107 14.50 -4.72 -0.72
CA THR A 107 13.78 -3.52 -0.32
C THR A 107 12.57 -3.40 -1.22
N ALA A 108 11.43 -3.05 -0.64
CA ALA A 108 10.20 -2.85 -1.38
C ALA A 108 9.33 -1.78 -0.72
N ASN A 109 8.49 -1.15 -1.55
CA ASN A 109 7.35 -0.38 -1.09
C ASN A 109 6.14 -1.32 -1.06
N LEU A 110 5.49 -1.46 0.07
CA LEU A 110 4.13 -2.01 0.13
C LEU A 110 3.16 -0.87 -0.11
N VAL A 111 2.36 -0.99 -1.16
CA VAL A 111 1.44 0.06 -1.61
C VAL A 111 0.00 -0.39 -1.42
N THR A 112 -0.79 0.46 -0.76
CA THR A 112 -2.21 0.22 -0.51
C THR A 112 -2.99 0.08 -1.82
N LEU A 113 -3.68 -1.06 -1.99
CA LEU A 113 -4.69 -1.24 -3.03
C LEU A 113 -6.11 -1.12 -2.45
N THR A 114 -6.33 -1.65 -1.25
CA THR A 114 -7.58 -1.52 -0.49
C THR A 114 -7.28 -1.43 1.01
N GLY A 115 -8.32 -1.32 1.83
CA GLY A 115 -8.20 -1.30 3.29
C GLY A 115 -7.52 -2.53 3.91
N ASN A 116 -7.38 -3.63 3.16
CA ASN A 116 -6.73 -4.85 3.63
C ASN A 116 -5.85 -5.54 2.56
N THR A 117 -5.53 -4.88 1.45
CA THR A 117 -4.63 -5.43 0.43
C THR A 117 -3.50 -4.49 0.08
N THR A 118 -2.31 -5.04 -0.12
CA THR A 118 -1.12 -4.30 -0.56
C THR A 118 -0.41 -5.02 -1.69
N GLU A 119 -0.05 -4.29 -2.74
CA GLU A 119 0.93 -4.76 -3.72
C GLU A 119 2.36 -4.57 -3.22
N ILE A 120 3.28 -5.32 -3.81
CA ILE A 120 4.71 -5.20 -3.55
C ILE A 120 5.40 -4.58 -4.75
N ASN A 121 6.08 -3.46 -4.49
CA ASN A 121 6.89 -2.72 -5.44
C ASN A 121 8.38 -2.83 -5.03
N TYR A 122 9.10 -3.78 -5.61
CA TYR A 122 10.52 -4.01 -5.33
C TYR A 122 11.38 -2.82 -5.79
N THR A 123 12.34 -2.42 -4.96
CA THR A 123 13.24 -1.28 -5.23
C THR A 123 14.71 -1.65 -5.31
N THR A 124 15.07 -2.88 -4.92
CA THR A 124 16.47 -3.35 -4.91
C THR A 124 17.07 -3.44 -6.31
N PHE A 125 16.31 -4.01 -7.26
CA PHE A 125 16.81 -4.21 -8.61
C PHE A 125 16.60 -2.97 -9.48
N ASN A 126 17.62 -2.63 -10.27
CA ASN A 126 17.64 -1.54 -11.23
C ASN A 126 17.06 -0.22 -10.66
N ASN A 127 17.39 0.05 -9.39
CA ASN A 127 16.91 1.21 -8.62
C ASN A 127 15.38 1.41 -8.68
N GLY A 128 14.60 0.32 -8.68
CA GLY A 128 13.14 0.35 -8.69
C GLY A 128 12.49 0.66 -10.04
N SER A 129 13.25 0.69 -11.14
CA SER A 129 12.68 0.89 -12.49
C SER A 129 11.84 -0.28 -13.01
N SER A 130 11.80 -1.41 -12.29
CA SER A 130 10.94 -2.56 -12.58
C SER A 130 10.35 -3.10 -11.27
N PRO A 131 9.37 -2.39 -10.69
CA PRO A 131 8.93 -2.66 -9.31
C PRO A 131 8.12 -3.95 -9.17
N HIS A 132 7.55 -4.46 -10.26
CA HIS A 132 6.74 -5.68 -10.28
C HIS A 132 7.54 -6.90 -10.77
N SER A 133 8.79 -7.02 -10.31
CA SER A 133 9.71 -8.07 -10.74
C SER A 133 10.49 -8.63 -9.56
N TYR A 134 10.10 -9.81 -9.06
CA TYR A 134 10.92 -10.51 -8.05
C TYR A 134 12.26 -10.91 -8.67
N TYR A 135 13.34 -10.48 -8.02
CA TYR A 135 14.71 -10.65 -8.50
C TYR A 135 15.44 -11.77 -7.76
N PHE A 136 16.23 -12.55 -8.49
CA PHE A 136 16.95 -13.71 -7.95
C PHE A 136 18.26 -13.97 -8.70
N ASN A 137 19.16 -14.74 -8.07
CA ASN A 137 20.38 -15.22 -8.71
C ASN A 137 20.08 -16.52 -9.48
N ALA A 138 20.44 -16.57 -10.76
CA ALA A 138 20.19 -17.67 -11.68
C ALA A 138 21.42 -18.60 -11.88
N GLY A 139 22.31 -18.70 -10.88
CA GLY A 139 23.47 -19.60 -10.93
C GLY A 139 24.68 -19.04 -11.69
N GLY A 140 24.89 -17.72 -11.63
CA GLY A 140 26.05 -17.05 -12.24
C GLY A 140 25.75 -15.67 -12.83
N SER A 141 24.47 -15.40 -13.08
CA SER A 141 23.94 -14.07 -13.39
C SER A 141 22.66 -13.85 -12.61
N ASN A 142 22.16 -12.63 -12.61
CA ASN A 142 20.90 -12.34 -11.98
C ASN A 142 19.76 -12.33 -13.00
N SER A 143 18.55 -12.68 -12.54
CA SER A 143 17.34 -12.77 -13.35
C SER A 143 16.11 -12.34 -12.55
N TYR A 144 14.95 -12.30 -13.19
CA TYR A 144 13.69 -11.98 -12.55
C TYR A 144 12.53 -12.79 -13.14
N PHE A 145 11.46 -12.92 -12.36
CA PHE A 145 10.22 -13.50 -12.85
C PHE A 145 9.36 -12.42 -13.52
N GLY A 146 9.25 -12.43 -14.85
CA GLY A 146 8.26 -11.60 -15.56
C GLY A 146 6.80 -11.99 -15.24
N ASN A 147 5.85 -11.06 -15.39
CA ASN A 147 4.43 -11.29 -15.05
C ASN A 147 4.21 -11.85 -13.64
N TRP A 148 5.05 -11.46 -12.68
CA TRP A 148 4.96 -11.90 -11.30
C TRP A 148 5.30 -10.77 -10.32
N SER A 149 4.28 -10.34 -9.58
CA SER A 149 4.49 -9.58 -8.33
C SER A 149 3.40 -9.94 -7.33
N PRO A 150 3.73 -10.28 -6.08
CA PRO A 150 2.74 -10.64 -5.08
C PRO A 150 1.89 -9.44 -4.62
N ILE A 151 0.61 -9.71 -4.38
CA ILE A 151 -0.31 -8.88 -3.62
C ILE A 151 -0.68 -9.65 -2.35
N PHE A 152 -0.55 -9.02 -1.19
CA PHE A 152 -0.94 -9.60 0.09
C PHE A 152 -2.34 -9.14 0.48
N THR A 153 -3.15 -10.09 0.94
CA THR A 153 -4.46 -9.83 1.56
C THR A 153 -4.37 -10.15 3.04
N PHE A 154 -4.87 -9.23 3.87
CA PHE A 154 -4.87 -9.35 5.32
C PHE A 154 -6.29 -9.50 5.87
N ASP A 155 -6.41 -10.24 6.97
CA ASP A 155 -7.52 -10.11 7.89
C ASP A 155 -7.18 -9.03 8.91
N ASN A 156 -7.88 -7.90 8.84
CA ASN A 156 -7.62 -6.75 9.72
C ASN A 156 -7.96 -7.00 11.19
N ALA A 157 -8.84 -7.96 11.49
CA ALA A 157 -9.24 -8.31 12.85
C ALA A 157 -8.21 -9.21 13.53
N THR A 158 -7.65 -10.17 12.79
CA THR A 158 -6.69 -11.15 13.33
C THR A 158 -5.23 -10.88 12.98
N ASN A 159 -4.97 -9.91 12.11
CA ASN A 159 -3.66 -9.62 11.51
C ASN A 159 -3.07 -10.78 10.70
N LYS A 160 -3.84 -11.79 10.31
CA LYS A 160 -3.35 -12.87 9.44
C LYS A 160 -3.16 -12.38 8.02
N VAL A 161 -2.12 -12.87 7.34
CA VAL A 161 -2.07 -12.82 5.87
C VAL A 161 -2.89 -14.01 5.38
N THR A 162 -3.96 -13.76 4.63
CA THR A 162 -4.96 -14.77 4.27
C THR A 162 -4.88 -15.18 2.81
N ALA A 163 -4.27 -14.36 1.95
CA ALA A 163 -4.02 -14.73 0.57
C ALA A 163 -2.81 -14.00 0.00
N VAL A 164 -2.15 -14.65 -0.96
CA VAL A 164 -1.19 -14.04 -1.87
C VAL A 164 -1.70 -14.24 -3.29
N THR A 165 -1.89 -13.15 -4.03
CA THR A 165 -2.29 -13.18 -5.45
C THR A 165 -1.25 -12.49 -6.32
N ASN A 166 -1.41 -12.55 -7.64
CA ASN A 166 -0.48 -11.93 -8.58
C ASN A 166 -1.05 -10.60 -9.13
N TYR A 167 -0.23 -9.55 -9.09
CA TYR A 167 -0.51 -8.23 -9.69
C TYR A 167 -0.92 -8.31 -11.16
N TYR A 168 -0.26 -9.17 -11.94
CA TYR A 168 -0.53 -9.33 -13.37
C TYR A 168 -1.76 -10.18 -13.68
N GLY A 169 -2.59 -10.48 -12.68
CA GLY A 169 -3.72 -11.38 -12.80
C GLY A 169 -3.37 -12.79 -12.33
N GLN A 170 -4.37 -13.43 -11.72
CA GLN A 170 -4.24 -14.69 -11.01
C GLN A 170 -4.36 -15.88 -11.96
N GLY A 171 -3.29 -16.18 -12.70
CA GLY A 171 -3.23 -17.28 -13.68
C GLY A 171 -3.72 -16.90 -15.08
N SER A 172 -4.15 -15.65 -15.28
CA SER A 172 -4.67 -15.13 -16.55
C SER A 172 -3.62 -14.41 -17.41
N ASN A 173 -2.41 -14.19 -16.90
CA ASN A 173 -1.31 -13.58 -17.66
C ASN A 173 -0.68 -14.59 -18.64
N SER A 174 0.13 -14.09 -19.59
CA SER A 174 0.77 -14.91 -20.63
C SER A 174 1.77 -15.96 -20.09
N SER A 175 2.18 -15.87 -18.82
CA SER A 175 3.02 -16.87 -18.17
C SER A 175 2.20 -17.86 -17.31
N GLY A 176 0.87 -17.70 -17.24
CA GLY A 176 -0.02 -18.50 -16.39
C GLY A 176 0.32 -18.42 -14.91
N ARG A 177 1.00 -17.36 -14.46
CA ARG A 177 1.54 -17.25 -13.09
C ARG A 177 0.48 -16.80 -12.10
N TYR A 178 0.45 -17.41 -10.94
CA TYR A 178 -0.42 -17.00 -9.83
C TYR A 178 0.23 -17.21 -8.48
N GLY A 179 -0.28 -16.49 -7.47
CA GLY A 179 0.19 -16.60 -6.10
C GLY A 179 -0.65 -17.58 -5.30
N GLU A 180 -0.03 -18.30 -4.38
CA GLU A 180 -0.74 -19.20 -3.48
C GLU A 180 -0.11 -19.07 -2.09
N ILE A 181 -0.92 -18.80 -1.06
CA ILE A 181 -0.42 -18.74 0.31
C ILE A 181 -0.17 -20.14 0.86
N ASP A 182 0.91 -20.32 1.63
CA ASP A 182 1.14 -21.57 2.35
C ASP A 182 0.33 -21.58 3.65
N ASN A 183 -0.85 -22.19 3.62
CA ASN A 183 -1.74 -22.29 4.79
C ASN A 183 -1.19 -23.16 5.93
N THR A 184 -0.09 -23.91 5.70
CA THR A 184 0.58 -24.66 6.77
C THR A 184 1.55 -23.80 7.58
N ALA A 185 1.96 -22.66 7.03
CA ALA A 185 2.80 -21.69 7.71
C ALA A 185 1.95 -20.71 8.54
N ASN A 186 2.55 -20.17 9.60
CA ASN A 186 1.93 -19.08 10.34
C ASN A 186 2.20 -17.75 9.62
N ASN A 187 1.24 -17.29 8.81
CA ASN A 187 1.36 -16.05 8.05
C ASN A 187 0.60 -14.91 8.75
N TYR A 188 1.32 -13.88 9.19
CA TYR A 188 0.74 -12.81 9.99
C TYR A 188 1.55 -11.52 9.93
N TYR A 189 0.88 -10.42 10.27
CA TYR A 189 1.50 -9.15 10.60
C TYR A 189 1.59 -9.00 12.12
N ASP A 190 2.78 -8.69 12.61
CA ASP A 190 3.00 -8.30 14.01
C ASP A 190 2.92 -6.77 14.12
N PRO A 191 1.87 -6.21 14.76
CA PRO A 191 1.76 -4.77 14.94
C PRO A 191 2.79 -4.18 15.90
N ALA A 192 3.36 -4.97 16.83
CA ALA A 192 4.32 -4.48 17.82
C ALA A 192 5.69 -4.22 17.17
N THR A 193 6.13 -5.13 16.31
CA THR A 193 7.41 -5.03 15.60
C THR A 193 7.28 -4.45 14.19
N LYS A 194 6.04 -4.31 13.70
CA LYS A 194 5.71 -3.92 12.32
C LYS A 194 6.38 -4.83 11.28
N THR A 195 6.34 -6.13 11.53
CA THR A 195 6.85 -7.15 10.61
C THR A 195 5.71 -7.93 9.96
N ILE A 196 5.90 -8.37 8.73
CA ILE A 196 5.02 -9.33 8.06
C ILE A 196 5.80 -10.62 7.87
N HIS A 197 5.30 -11.71 8.46
CA HIS A 197 5.79 -13.07 8.27
C HIS A 197 4.89 -13.76 7.25
N VAL A 198 5.46 -14.17 6.11
CA VAL A 198 4.66 -14.75 5.04
C VAL A 198 5.43 -15.85 4.30
N THR A 199 4.74 -16.95 4.06
CA THR A 199 5.20 -18.06 3.25
C THR A 199 4.20 -18.29 2.14
N TYR A 200 4.68 -18.30 0.89
CA TYR A 200 3.81 -18.39 -0.28
C TYR A 200 4.55 -19.03 -1.45
N TYR A 201 3.79 -19.36 -2.47
CA TYR A 201 4.27 -19.97 -3.69
C TYR A 201 4.04 -19.07 -4.90
N LEU A 202 5.03 -19.07 -5.79
CA LEU A 202 4.82 -18.74 -7.19
C LEU A 202 4.40 -20.03 -7.89
N VAL A 203 3.22 -20.02 -8.50
CA VAL A 203 2.69 -21.15 -9.26
C VAL A 203 2.68 -20.83 -10.74
N GLN A 204 2.97 -21.82 -11.57
CA GLN A 204 2.93 -21.78 -13.03
C GLN A 204 2.04 -22.91 -13.55
N PRO A 205 1.70 -22.97 -14.85
CA PRO A 205 0.86 -24.04 -15.40
C PRO A 205 1.35 -25.46 -15.08
N SER A 206 2.66 -25.67 -14.95
CA SER A 206 3.27 -26.96 -14.60
C SER A 206 3.28 -27.28 -13.10
N GLY A 207 2.77 -26.39 -12.24
CA GLY A 207 2.75 -26.55 -10.79
C GLY A 207 3.52 -25.45 -10.05
N ARG A 208 3.77 -25.67 -8.74
CA ARG A 208 4.52 -24.73 -7.90
C ARG A 208 5.93 -24.58 -8.47
N ARG A 209 6.30 -23.36 -8.87
CA ARG A 209 7.62 -23.03 -9.40
C ARG A 209 8.61 -22.68 -8.31
N GLY A 210 8.16 -21.95 -7.29
CA GLY A 210 9.03 -21.59 -6.18
C GLY A 210 8.27 -21.29 -4.91
N LYS A 211 8.97 -21.41 -3.78
CA LYS A 211 8.50 -21.12 -2.43
C LYS A 211 9.30 -19.97 -1.86
N PHE A 212 8.59 -19.01 -1.29
CA PHE A 212 9.13 -17.83 -0.60
C PHE A 212 8.77 -17.99 0.87
N THR A 213 9.74 -17.81 1.76
CA THR A 213 9.54 -17.73 3.21
C THR A 213 10.22 -16.45 3.65
N GLU A 214 9.44 -15.39 3.88
CA GLU A 214 9.95 -14.03 3.96
C GLU A 214 9.45 -13.31 5.21
N ILE A 215 10.29 -12.39 5.69
CA ILE A 215 9.99 -11.44 6.74
C ILE A 215 10.19 -10.03 6.18
N TYR A 216 9.12 -9.26 6.13
CA TYR A 216 9.12 -7.85 5.73
C TYR A 216 9.20 -7.00 6.99
N THR A 217 10.26 -6.23 7.17
CA THR A 217 10.47 -5.36 8.32
C THR A 217 10.22 -3.90 7.92
N PHE A 218 9.23 -3.26 8.53
CA PHE A 218 8.93 -1.86 8.27
C PHE A 218 10.13 -0.96 8.64
N LYS A 219 10.50 -0.06 7.73
CA LYS A 219 11.57 0.92 7.94
C LYS A 219 11.02 2.31 8.15
N LYS A 220 10.13 2.77 7.26
CA LYS A 220 9.57 4.12 7.29
C LYS A 220 8.29 4.23 6.48
N THR A 221 7.54 5.29 6.73
CA THR A 221 6.40 5.69 5.90
C THR A 221 6.90 6.06 4.49
N ARG A 222 6.11 5.71 3.47
CA ARG A 222 6.35 6.11 2.08
C ARG A 222 5.85 7.51 1.78
#